data_AF-A0A7K2WIZ3-F1
#
_entry.id   AF-A0A7K2WIZ3-F1
#
_cell.length_a   1.000
_cell.length_b   1.000
_cell.length_c   1.000
_cell.angle_alpha   90.00
_cell.angle_beta   90.00
_cell.angle_gamma   90.00
#
_symmetry.space_group_name_H-M   'P 1'
#
loop_
_entity.id
_entity.type
_entity.pdbx_description
1 polymer ?
#
loop_
_entity_poly.entity_id
_entity_poly.type
_entity_poly.pdbx_seq_one_letter_code
_entity_poly.pdbx_strand_id
1 'polypeptide(L)'
;MSLIGTLARLEAMESGRARPLATVRHRRISGRPLVLVPLTTSGEAGAPLGALVGTDRDAPRLLTVAQPRDRDLRFAFLAELAESVLPYVDAYADDVEAAERNETDPESGKRVKVEVELCADAPQLIVPSRPGIDFVRLLGRSMRFRRTAEDDPETPYPAPPRVPLLGRWLTHYGERARVPGSSLLLATTDLLNRHWATGQSNLEDQHLGALLAWIDPPEGSSGEEAALRAELERDRDGQLVCPPAGPATDPAFDNRLLAPAIERYDSARQALAAAEDGPGAD
;
A
#
# COMPACT_ATOMS: atom_id res chain seq x y z
N MET A 1 -5.21 -24.99 6.63
CA MET A 1 -6.63 -24.59 6.74
C MET A 1 -7.27 -25.56 7.73
N SER A 2 -8.08 -25.09 8.69
CA SER A 2 -8.78 -25.99 9.62
C SER A 2 -9.96 -26.66 8.91
N LEU A 3 -10.42 -27.81 9.42
CA LEU A 3 -11.62 -28.49 8.91
C LEU A 3 -12.84 -27.56 8.91
N ILE A 4 -12.99 -26.75 9.97
CA ILE A 4 -14.06 -25.75 10.10
C ILE A 4 -13.99 -24.72 8.97
N GLY A 5 -12.78 -24.23 8.63
CA GLY A 5 -12.60 -23.28 7.54
C GLY A 5 -12.97 -23.90 6.18
N THR A 6 -12.60 -25.16 5.94
CA THR A 6 -12.98 -25.86 4.72
C THR A 6 -14.49 -26.05 4.61
N LEU A 7 -15.15 -26.47 5.70
CA LEU A 7 -16.61 -26.63 5.74
C LEU A 7 -17.30 -25.28 5.45
N ALA A 8 -16.89 -24.21 6.12
CA ALA A 8 -17.48 -22.88 5.93
C ALA A 8 -17.36 -22.38 4.48
N ARG A 9 -16.26 -22.70 3.78
CA ARG A 9 -16.09 -22.35 2.35
C ARG A 9 -17.00 -23.18 1.45
N LEU A 10 -17.20 -24.47 1.74
CA LEU A 10 -18.17 -25.31 1.02
C LEU A 10 -19.61 -24.82 1.24
N GLU A 11 -19.97 -24.49 2.48
CA GLU A 11 -21.27 -23.90 2.80
C GLU A 11 -21.46 -22.52 2.16
N ALA A 12 -20.38 -21.75 1.99
CA ALA A 12 -20.42 -20.47 1.30
C ALA A 12 -20.70 -20.64 -0.19
N MET A 13 -20.06 -21.63 -0.82
CA MET A 13 -20.29 -22.00 -2.21
C MET A 13 -21.72 -22.51 -2.43
N GLU A 14 -22.18 -23.46 -1.60
CA GLU A 14 -23.51 -24.05 -1.72
C GLU A 14 -24.64 -23.02 -1.55
N SER A 15 -24.48 -22.08 -0.62
CA SER A 15 -25.50 -21.05 -0.36
C SER A 15 -25.36 -19.79 -1.21
N GLY A 16 -24.25 -19.65 -1.95
CA GLY A 16 -23.91 -18.42 -2.67
C GLY A 16 -23.72 -17.20 -1.76
N ARG A 17 -23.38 -17.38 -0.48
CA ARG A 17 -23.21 -16.30 0.51
C ARG A 17 -21.99 -16.55 1.39
N ALA A 18 -21.25 -15.49 1.74
CA ALA A 18 -20.15 -15.62 2.70
C ALA A 18 -20.62 -16.18 4.05
N ARG A 19 -19.78 -17.03 4.67
CA ARG A 19 -20.03 -17.56 6.02
C ARG A 19 -19.19 -16.82 7.06
N PRO A 20 -19.76 -16.35 8.17
CA PRO A 20 -18.99 -15.73 9.23
C PRO A 20 -18.10 -16.78 9.92
N LEU A 21 -16.82 -16.45 10.12
CA LEU A 21 -15.82 -17.30 10.77
C LEU A 21 -15.52 -16.87 12.22
N ALA A 22 -15.93 -15.66 12.60
CA ALA A 22 -15.63 -15.08 13.90
C ALA A 22 -16.88 -14.45 14.50
N THR A 23 -17.04 -14.59 15.82
CA THR A 23 -18.12 -13.96 16.60
C THR A 23 -17.68 -12.62 17.22
N VAL A 24 -16.39 -12.31 17.16
CA VAL A 24 -15.79 -11.10 17.72
C VAL A 24 -14.77 -10.50 16.76
N ARG A 25 -14.48 -9.21 16.93
CA ARG A 25 -13.46 -8.49 16.17
C ARG A 25 -12.09 -8.68 16.83
N HIS A 26 -11.27 -9.57 16.28
CA HIS A 26 -9.98 -9.92 16.88
C HIS A 26 -8.86 -8.89 16.70
N ARG A 27 -9.02 -7.96 15.74
CA ARG A 27 -8.04 -6.91 15.46
C ARG A 27 -8.67 -5.55 15.72
N ARG A 28 -8.01 -4.76 16.57
CA ARG A 28 -8.30 -3.33 16.71
C ARG A 28 -7.85 -2.61 15.45
N ILE A 29 -8.76 -1.86 14.84
CA ILE A 29 -8.46 -0.87 13.83
C ILE A 29 -8.49 0.49 14.53
N SER A 30 -7.46 1.30 14.30
CA SER A 30 -7.40 2.67 14.81
C SER A 30 -8.61 3.47 14.34
N GLY A 31 -9.00 4.51 15.09
CA GLY A 31 -10.06 5.44 14.66
C GLY A 31 -9.65 6.29 13.45
N ARG A 32 -8.33 6.39 13.17
CA ARG A 32 -7.78 7.19 12.07
C ARG A 32 -6.62 6.45 11.38
N PRO A 33 -6.83 5.24 10.83
CA PRO A 33 -5.76 4.51 10.18
C PRO A 33 -5.35 5.24 8.90
N LEU A 34 -4.06 5.24 8.59
CA LEU A 34 -3.60 5.72 7.29
C LEU A 34 -3.84 4.62 6.26
N VAL A 35 -4.63 4.92 5.22
CA VAL A 35 -4.82 4.02 4.09
C VAL A 35 -3.81 4.36 3.01
N LEU A 36 -3.13 3.35 2.47
CA LEU A 36 -2.21 3.46 1.36
C LEU A 36 -2.59 2.45 0.28
N VAL A 37 -3.03 2.96 -0.87
CA VAL A 37 -3.35 2.17 -2.08
C VAL A 37 -2.24 2.41 -3.10
N PRO A 38 -1.19 1.58 -3.13
CA PRO A 38 -0.10 1.75 -4.07
C PRO A 38 -0.48 1.25 -5.46
N LEU A 39 0.13 1.82 -6.49
CA LEU A 39 0.13 1.33 -7.86
C LEU A 39 1.56 1.23 -8.40
N THR A 40 1.83 0.16 -9.12
CA THR A 40 3.12 -0.08 -9.78
C THR A 40 2.97 -0.12 -11.28
N THR A 41 4.02 0.32 -11.97
CA THR A 41 4.08 0.15 -13.42
C THR A 41 4.24 -1.33 -13.75
N SER A 42 3.47 -1.83 -14.71
CA SER A 42 3.63 -3.19 -15.21
C SER A 42 5.03 -3.41 -15.79
N GLY A 43 5.62 -4.58 -15.54
CA GLY A 43 6.92 -4.99 -16.10
C GLY A 43 8.18 -4.43 -15.42
N GLU A 44 8.10 -3.42 -14.56
CA GLU A 44 9.25 -2.91 -13.79
C GLU A 44 9.03 -3.08 -12.29
N ALA A 45 9.70 -4.06 -11.69
CA ALA A 45 9.56 -4.37 -10.28
C ALA A 45 9.96 -3.16 -9.40
N GLY A 46 8.97 -2.54 -8.75
CA GLY A 46 9.20 -1.45 -7.79
C GLY A 46 9.26 -0.06 -8.39
N ALA A 47 8.89 0.14 -9.66
CA ALA A 47 8.63 1.47 -10.20
C ALA A 47 7.24 1.96 -9.75
N PRO A 48 7.16 2.96 -8.84
CA PRO A 48 5.88 3.52 -8.45
C PRO A 48 5.21 4.19 -9.65
N LEU A 49 3.93 3.90 -9.83
CA LEU A 49 3.08 4.60 -10.80
C LEU A 49 2.25 5.68 -10.09
N GLY A 50 1.76 5.36 -8.90
CA GLY A 50 0.96 6.27 -8.10
C GLY A 50 0.62 5.69 -6.75
N ALA A 51 -0.02 6.49 -5.91
CA ALA A 51 -0.61 6.04 -4.66
C ALA A 51 -1.78 6.93 -4.28
N LEU A 52 -2.85 6.33 -3.78
CA LEU A 52 -3.85 7.05 -2.99
C LEU A 52 -3.46 6.90 -1.51
N VAL A 53 -3.34 8.00 -0.78
CA VAL A 53 -2.92 8.00 0.62
C VAL A 53 -3.75 8.98 1.45
N GLY A 54 -4.23 8.55 2.61
CA GLY A 54 -5.02 9.43 3.49
C GLY A 54 -5.64 8.73 4.69
N THR A 55 -6.08 9.52 5.66
CA THR A 55 -6.87 9.06 6.82
C THR A 55 -8.35 9.43 6.70
N ASP A 56 -8.67 10.39 5.83
CA ASP A 56 -10.04 10.81 5.50
C ASP A 56 -10.48 10.13 4.20
N ARG A 57 -11.67 9.52 4.25
CA ARG A 57 -12.30 8.86 3.10
C ARG A 57 -12.66 9.85 2.00
N ASP A 58 -13.08 11.05 2.37
CA ASP A 58 -13.65 12.03 1.44
C ASP A 58 -12.58 13.00 0.90
N ALA A 59 -11.39 13.00 1.51
CA ALA A 59 -10.25 13.84 1.11
C ALA A 59 -8.92 13.06 1.06
N PRO A 60 -8.82 11.96 0.29
CA PRO A 60 -7.55 11.28 0.10
C PRO A 60 -6.62 12.08 -0.82
N ARG A 61 -5.31 11.98 -0.61
CA ARG A 61 -4.31 12.56 -1.52
C ARG A 61 -3.95 11.55 -2.60
N LEU A 62 -4.15 11.93 -3.86
CA LEU A 62 -3.69 11.16 -5.02
C LEU A 62 -2.31 11.65 -5.45
N LEU A 63 -1.35 10.74 -5.47
CA LEU A 63 0.02 10.95 -5.93
C LEU A 63 0.24 10.15 -7.21
N THR A 64 0.89 10.73 -8.22
CA THR A 64 1.16 10.07 -9.51
C THR A 64 2.57 10.34 -10.01
N VAL A 65 3.10 9.43 -10.81
CA VAL A 65 4.36 9.61 -11.54
C VAL A 65 4.04 9.73 -13.01
N ALA A 66 4.16 10.94 -13.57
CA ALA A 66 3.76 11.21 -14.96
C ALA A 66 4.57 10.41 -16.00
N GLN A 67 5.85 10.16 -15.72
CA GLN A 67 6.72 9.29 -16.51
C GLN A 67 7.50 8.35 -15.57
N PRO A 68 7.03 7.10 -15.35
CA PRO A 68 7.64 6.17 -14.38
C PRO A 68 9.11 5.82 -14.63
N ARG A 69 9.59 6.00 -15.87
CA ARG A 69 11.01 5.79 -16.23
C ARG A 69 11.91 6.95 -15.82
N ASP A 70 11.34 8.14 -15.65
CA ASP A 70 12.05 9.34 -15.22
C ASP A 70 12.41 9.20 -13.73
N ARG A 71 13.69 9.31 -13.43
CA ARG A 71 14.21 9.14 -12.08
C ARG A 71 13.78 10.29 -11.17
N ASP A 72 13.80 11.52 -11.66
CA ASP A 72 13.56 12.70 -10.85
C ASP A 72 12.09 12.79 -10.46
N LEU A 73 11.19 12.46 -11.40
CA LEU A 73 9.76 12.34 -11.11
C LEU A 73 9.46 11.23 -10.09
N ARG A 74 10.18 10.09 -10.15
CA ARG A 74 10.06 9.06 -9.11
C ARG A 74 10.50 9.58 -7.74
N PHE A 75 11.61 10.33 -7.66
CA PHE A 75 12.04 10.91 -6.38
C PHE A 75 11.08 11.97 -5.86
N ALA A 76 10.54 12.81 -6.74
CA ALA A 76 9.50 13.79 -6.37
C ALA A 76 8.28 13.08 -5.76
N PHE A 77 7.78 12.02 -6.42
CA PHE A 77 6.70 11.20 -5.88
C PHE A 77 7.02 10.60 -4.50
N LEU A 78 8.22 10.03 -4.31
CA LEU A 78 8.61 9.47 -3.03
C LEU A 78 8.72 10.54 -1.94
N ALA A 79 9.13 11.75 -2.31
CA ALA A 79 9.22 12.89 -1.42
C ALA A 79 7.82 13.38 -0.99
N GLU A 80 6.85 13.42 -1.93
CA GLU A 80 5.44 13.73 -1.64
C GLU A 80 4.75 12.63 -0.80
N LEU A 81 5.09 11.37 -1.05
CA LEU A 81 4.62 10.26 -0.22
C LEU A 81 5.17 10.40 1.21
N ALA A 82 6.44 10.78 1.35
CA ALA A 82 7.05 11.03 2.66
C ALA A 82 6.36 12.20 3.40
N GLU A 83 6.02 13.27 2.69
CA GLU A 83 5.23 14.39 3.26
C GLU A 83 3.84 13.97 3.72
N SER A 84 3.26 12.92 3.13
CA SER A 84 1.93 12.43 3.52
C SER A 84 2.00 11.46 4.70
N VAL A 85 3.03 10.61 4.74
CA VAL A 85 3.15 9.52 5.72
C VAL A 85 3.88 9.95 6.99
N LEU A 86 4.97 10.71 6.88
CA LEU A 86 5.81 11.04 8.03
C LEU A 86 5.09 11.89 9.08
N PRO A 87 4.34 12.96 8.72
CA PRO A 87 3.59 13.71 9.73
C PRO A 87 2.53 12.86 10.43
N TYR A 88 1.93 11.89 9.73
CA TYR A 88 1.00 10.95 10.35
C TYR A 88 1.71 10.07 11.38
N VAL A 89 2.91 9.56 11.10
CA VAL A 89 3.66 8.74 12.06
C VAL A 89 4.14 9.58 13.24
N ASP A 90 4.65 10.77 12.97
CA ASP A 90 5.17 11.71 13.97
C ASP A 90 4.10 12.14 14.99
N ALA A 91 2.85 12.28 14.55
CA ALA A 91 1.71 12.61 15.41
C ALA A 91 1.41 11.58 16.53
N TYR A 92 2.04 10.41 16.51
CA TYR A 92 1.91 9.37 17.54
C TYR A 92 3.20 9.19 18.36
N ALA A 93 4.23 10.00 18.14
CA ALA A 93 5.52 9.85 18.82
C ALA A 93 5.48 10.28 20.30
N ASP A 94 4.59 11.22 20.66
CA ASP A 94 4.58 11.85 21.98
C ASP A 94 3.88 11.01 23.07
N ASP A 95 2.87 10.21 22.70
CA ASP A 95 2.11 9.39 23.65
C ASP A 95 2.77 8.03 23.85
N VAL A 96 3.44 7.86 24.98
CA VAL A 96 4.29 6.70 25.27
C VAL A 96 3.99 6.07 26.64
N GLU A 97 4.21 4.76 26.72
CA GLU A 97 4.17 3.96 27.93
C GLU A 97 5.57 3.42 28.25
N ALA A 98 5.95 3.48 29.52
CA ALA A 98 7.20 2.87 29.99
C ALA A 98 7.10 1.33 29.96
N ALA A 99 8.11 0.68 29.40
CA ALA A 99 8.22 -0.77 29.34
C ALA A 99 9.64 -1.22 29.72
N GLU A 100 9.75 -2.42 30.28
CA GLU A 100 11.06 -3.00 30.55
C GLU A 100 11.55 -3.81 29.35
N ARG A 101 12.76 -3.52 28.89
CA ARG A 101 13.46 -4.32 27.88
C ARG A 101 14.77 -4.85 28.44
N ASN A 102 15.05 -6.11 28.15
CA ASN A 102 16.36 -6.68 28.46
C ASN A 102 17.35 -6.30 27.37
N GLU A 103 18.41 -5.61 27.74
CA GLU A 103 19.54 -5.29 26.86
C GLU A 103 20.83 -5.89 27.41
N THR A 104 21.78 -6.17 26.52
CA THR A 104 23.11 -6.65 26.91
C THR A 104 23.97 -5.43 27.18
N ASP A 105 24.41 -5.29 28.43
CA ASP A 105 25.31 -4.22 28.82
C ASP A 105 26.66 -4.35 28.08
N PRO A 106 27.09 -3.34 27.32
CA PRO A 106 28.29 -3.44 26.49
C PRO A 106 29.59 -3.58 27.30
N GLU A 107 29.62 -3.10 28.54
CA GLU A 107 30.81 -3.19 29.41
C GLU A 107 30.90 -4.52 30.16
N SER A 108 29.80 -5.00 30.74
CA SER A 108 29.79 -6.21 31.58
C SER A 108 29.32 -7.47 30.85
N GLY A 109 28.73 -7.35 29.66
CA GLY A 109 28.16 -8.45 28.88
C GLY A 109 26.93 -9.11 29.51
N LYS A 110 26.42 -8.58 30.63
CA LYS A 110 25.26 -9.12 31.35
C LYS A 110 23.95 -8.56 30.78
N ARG A 111 22.88 -9.34 30.89
CA ARG A 111 21.53 -8.84 30.59
C ARG A 111 21.06 -7.95 31.72
N VAL A 112 20.83 -6.68 31.42
CA VAL A 112 20.26 -5.68 32.32
C VAL A 112 18.86 -5.30 31.85
N LYS A 113 17.98 -4.97 32.79
CA LYS A 113 16.67 -4.40 32.48
C LYS A 113 16.84 -2.89 32.31
N VAL A 114 16.43 -2.39 31.15
CA VAL A 114 16.42 -0.98 30.80
C VAL A 114 14.98 -0.58 30.58
N GLU A 115 14.60 0.57 31.12
CA GLU A 115 13.30 1.17 30.84
C GLU A 115 13.35 1.79 29.43
N VAL A 116 12.36 1.46 28.61
CA VAL A 116 12.19 1.97 27.25
C VAL A 116 10.80 2.54 27.09
N GLU A 117 10.68 3.60 26.31
CA GLU A 117 9.38 4.18 25.95
C GLU A 117 8.81 3.45 24.72
N LEU A 118 7.56 3.01 24.82
CA LEU A 118 6.81 2.42 23.72
C LEU A 118 5.62 3.31 23.37
N CYS A 119 5.39 3.55 22.08
CA CYS A 119 4.22 4.28 21.63
C CYS A 119 2.92 3.59 22.10
N ALA A 120 2.05 4.36 22.78
CA ALA A 120 0.83 3.87 23.41
C ALA A 120 -0.28 3.51 22.39
N ASP A 121 -0.43 4.30 21.32
CA ASP A 121 -1.42 4.07 20.25
C ASP A 121 -0.75 4.01 18.88
N ALA A 122 0.14 3.04 18.69
CA ALA A 122 1.02 3.00 17.51
C ALA A 122 0.28 3.18 16.15
N PRO A 123 0.80 4.02 15.24
CA PRO A 123 0.11 4.41 14.01
C PRO A 123 -0.09 3.22 13.08
N GLN A 124 -1.34 2.98 12.68
CA GLN A 124 -1.67 1.88 11.77
C GLN A 124 -1.64 2.33 10.31
N LEU A 125 -1.09 1.47 9.45
CA LEU A 125 -1.11 1.58 8.00
C LEU A 125 -1.95 0.42 7.43
N ILE A 126 -2.92 0.74 6.58
CA ILE A 126 -3.78 -0.24 5.92
C ILE A 126 -3.51 -0.20 4.42
N VAL A 127 -3.30 -1.37 3.83
CA VAL A 127 -3.20 -1.57 2.38
C VAL A 127 -4.34 -2.49 1.91
N PRO A 128 -4.75 -2.44 0.64
CA PRO A 128 -5.89 -3.22 0.18
C PRO A 128 -5.68 -4.74 0.29
N SER A 129 -4.50 -5.22 -0.11
CA SER A 129 -4.19 -6.64 -0.25
C SER A 129 -2.74 -6.95 0.15
N ARG A 130 -2.39 -8.24 0.27
CA ARG A 130 -1.01 -8.67 0.61
C ARG A 130 0.05 -8.14 -0.35
N PRO A 131 -0.17 -8.12 -1.68
CA PRO A 131 0.72 -7.43 -2.60
C PRO A 131 1.05 -5.98 -2.21
N GLY A 132 0.12 -5.25 -1.58
CA GLY A 132 0.39 -3.92 -1.04
C GLY A 132 1.43 -3.92 0.10
N ILE A 133 1.41 -4.94 0.97
CA ILE A 133 2.42 -5.11 2.03
C ILE A 133 3.79 -5.37 1.40
N ASP A 134 3.84 -6.22 0.38
CA ASP A 134 5.09 -6.54 -0.32
C ASP A 134 5.66 -5.32 -1.05
N PHE A 135 4.78 -4.47 -1.61
CA PHE A 135 5.19 -3.21 -2.19
C PHE A 135 5.75 -2.22 -1.15
N VAL A 136 5.08 -2.06 0.00
CA VAL A 136 5.60 -1.24 1.11
C VAL A 136 6.98 -1.73 1.55
N ARG A 137 7.19 -3.05 1.64
CA ARG A 137 8.48 -3.65 1.95
C ARG A 137 9.53 -3.37 0.88
N LEU A 138 9.13 -3.40 -0.39
CA LEU A 138 10.02 -3.11 -1.51
C LEU A 138 10.49 -1.65 -1.47
N LEU A 139 9.57 -0.70 -1.27
CA LEU A 139 9.89 0.71 -1.08
C LEU A 139 10.83 0.93 0.12
N GLY A 140 10.52 0.31 1.27
CA GLY A 140 11.37 0.40 2.45
C GLY A 140 12.82 0.01 2.16
N ARG A 141 13.04 -1.10 1.43
CA ARG A 141 14.37 -1.55 1.02
C ARG A 141 15.05 -0.60 0.04
N SER A 142 14.33 -0.04 -0.93
CA SER A 142 14.91 0.79 -2.00
C SER A 142 15.31 2.19 -1.54
N MET A 143 14.72 2.67 -0.43
CA MET A 143 14.87 4.04 0.06
C MET A 143 15.75 4.18 1.30
N ARG A 144 15.72 3.23 2.25
CA ARG A 144 16.26 3.41 3.62
C ARG A 144 17.75 3.79 3.74
N PHE A 145 18.55 3.49 2.72
CA PHE A 145 20.00 3.74 2.69
C PHE A 145 20.42 4.67 1.55
N ARG A 146 19.47 5.41 0.96
CA ARG A 146 19.81 6.44 -0.03
C ARG A 146 20.57 7.57 0.67
N ARG A 147 21.64 8.04 0.03
CA ARG A 147 22.42 9.19 0.50
C ARG A 147 21.69 10.48 0.20
N THR A 148 21.73 11.40 1.14
CA THR A 148 21.28 12.78 0.96
C THR A 148 22.44 13.68 0.57
N ALA A 149 22.15 14.91 0.16
CA ALA A 149 23.20 15.90 -0.11
C ALA A 149 23.97 16.29 1.17
N GLU A 150 23.35 16.14 2.34
CA GLU A 150 23.98 16.40 3.64
C GLU A 150 24.99 15.29 4.01
N ASP A 151 24.68 14.04 3.67
CA ASP A 151 25.56 12.89 3.95
C ASP A 151 26.78 12.85 3.00
N ASP A 152 26.56 13.20 1.73
CA ASP A 152 27.56 13.08 0.67
C ASP A 152 27.30 14.14 -0.41
N PRO A 153 27.88 15.35 -0.27
CA PRO A 153 27.67 16.46 -1.21
C PRO A 153 28.06 16.14 -2.65
N GLU A 154 29.01 15.21 -2.85
CA GLU A 154 29.51 14.80 -4.17
C GLU A 154 28.65 13.70 -4.82
N THR A 155 27.60 13.23 -4.14
CA THR A 155 26.74 12.20 -4.70
C THR A 155 26.02 12.74 -5.95
N PRO A 156 26.10 12.08 -7.12
CA PRO A 156 25.57 12.66 -8.35
C PRO A 156 24.04 12.87 -8.36
N TYR A 157 23.32 12.23 -7.44
CA TYR A 157 21.87 12.25 -7.39
C TYR A 157 21.36 12.04 -5.95
N PRO A 158 21.48 13.07 -5.09
CA PRO A 158 21.09 12.96 -3.69
C PRO A 158 19.58 12.77 -3.56
N ALA A 159 19.17 11.89 -2.64
CA ALA A 159 17.76 11.77 -2.28
C ALA A 159 17.36 12.93 -1.33
N PRO A 160 16.11 13.45 -1.42
CA PRO A 160 15.59 14.36 -0.40
C PRO A 160 15.66 13.72 1.00
N PRO A 161 16.02 14.45 2.08
CA PRO A 161 16.25 13.87 3.42
C PRO A 161 15.09 13.05 3.99
N ARG A 162 13.84 13.42 3.64
CA ARG A 162 12.63 12.70 4.04
C ARG A 162 12.47 11.32 3.41
N VAL A 163 13.09 11.06 2.25
CA VAL A 163 12.95 9.80 1.52
C VAL A 163 13.66 8.64 2.25
N PRO A 164 14.93 8.75 2.69
CA PRO A 164 15.55 7.73 3.53
C PRO A 164 14.81 7.47 4.84
N LEU A 165 14.30 8.53 5.49
CA LEU A 165 13.53 8.41 6.73
C LEU A 165 12.24 7.62 6.52
N LEU A 166 11.47 7.93 5.47
CA LEU A 166 10.31 7.13 5.07
C LEU A 166 10.73 5.67 4.80
N GLY A 167 11.85 5.46 4.11
CA GLY A 167 12.37 4.11 3.85
C GLY A 167 12.62 3.28 5.11
N ARG A 168 13.13 3.90 6.17
CA ARG A 168 13.32 3.25 7.48
C ARG A 168 11.99 2.89 8.12
N TRP A 169 11.02 3.81 8.11
CA TRP A 169 9.67 3.53 8.61
C TRP A 169 8.96 2.43 7.85
N LEU A 170 8.92 2.47 6.52
CA LEU A 170 8.31 1.41 5.71
C LEU A 170 9.02 0.07 5.87
N THR A 171 10.34 0.08 6.12
CA THR A 171 11.06 -1.14 6.52
C THR A 171 10.53 -1.65 7.85
N HIS A 172 10.39 -0.81 8.87
CA HIS A 172 9.82 -1.20 10.17
C HIS A 172 8.41 -1.80 10.01
N TYR A 173 7.49 -1.11 9.34
CA TYR A 173 6.13 -1.61 9.08
C TYR A 173 6.14 -2.94 8.35
N GLY A 174 6.96 -3.05 7.31
CA GLY A 174 7.10 -4.25 6.51
C GLY A 174 7.65 -5.47 7.28
N GLU A 175 8.60 -5.23 8.19
CA GLU A 175 9.12 -6.25 9.11
C GLU A 175 8.05 -6.67 10.12
N ARG A 176 7.34 -5.70 10.68
CA ARG A 176 6.27 -5.91 11.66
C ARG A 176 5.06 -6.63 11.08
N ALA A 177 4.74 -6.46 9.80
CA ALA A 177 3.67 -7.20 9.13
C ALA A 177 3.86 -8.72 9.16
N ARG A 178 5.12 -9.21 9.31
CA ARG A 178 5.44 -10.64 9.39
C ARG A 178 5.33 -11.21 10.81
N VAL A 179 5.25 -10.35 11.82
CA VAL A 179 5.16 -10.77 13.22
C VAL A 179 3.72 -11.15 13.54
N PRO A 180 3.42 -12.40 13.95
CA PRO A 180 2.09 -12.79 14.36
C PRO A 180 1.55 -11.87 15.47
N GLY A 181 0.29 -11.45 15.35
CA GLY A 181 -0.32 -10.53 16.33
C GLY A 181 0.04 -9.05 16.13
N SER A 182 0.97 -8.70 15.26
CA SER A 182 1.21 -7.30 14.87
C SER A 182 0.01 -6.72 14.13
N SER A 183 -0.31 -5.46 14.41
CA SER A 183 -1.41 -4.68 13.80
C SER A 183 -0.93 -3.37 13.17
N LEU A 184 0.39 -3.20 12.97
CA LEU A 184 0.95 -1.95 12.44
C LEU A 184 0.71 -1.78 10.94
N LEU A 185 0.91 -2.84 10.14
CA LEU A 185 0.64 -2.85 8.71
C LEU A 185 -0.30 -4.03 8.40
N LEU A 186 -1.49 -3.72 7.91
CA LEU A 186 -2.58 -4.69 7.72
C LEU A 186 -3.06 -4.66 6.27
N ALA A 187 -3.28 -5.84 5.69
CA ALA A 187 -4.02 -5.97 4.43
C ALA A 187 -5.52 -6.09 4.71
N THR A 188 -6.36 -5.31 4.03
CA THR A 188 -7.81 -5.38 4.16
C THR A 188 -8.34 -6.77 3.81
N THR A 189 -7.84 -7.40 2.73
CA THR A 189 -8.22 -8.77 2.38
C THR A 189 -7.91 -9.77 3.50
N ASP A 190 -6.79 -9.63 4.20
CA ASP A 190 -6.45 -10.49 5.35
C ASP A 190 -7.36 -10.25 6.56
N LEU A 191 -7.78 -9.02 6.79
CA LEU A 191 -8.73 -8.68 7.86
C LEU A 191 -10.11 -9.27 7.58
N LEU A 192 -10.58 -9.16 6.34
CA LEU A 192 -11.88 -9.69 5.90
C LEU A 192 -11.90 -11.23 5.92
N ASN A 193 -10.86 -11.88 5.39
CA ASN A 193 -10.76 -13.35 5.35
C ASN A 193 -10.59 -13.99 6.74
N ARG A 194 -10.29 -13.22 7.78
CA ARG A 194 -10.37 -13.69 9.18
C ARG A 194 -11.80 -13.77 9.70
N HIS A 195 -12.71 -12.99 9.14
CA HIS A 195 -14.09 -12.89 9.60
C HIS A 195 -15.07 -13.58 8.66
N TRP A 196 -14.70 -13.80 7.40
CA TRP A 196 -15.57 -14.35 6.38
C TRP A 196 -14.88 -15.47 5.61
N ALA A 197 -15.62 -16.56 5.37
CA ALA A 197 -15.30 -17.57 4.39
C ALA A 197 -16.10 -17.31 3.12
N THR A 198 -15.40 -17.26 2.00
CA THR A 198 -15.95 -17.16 0.64
C THR A 198 -15.87 -18.52 -0.08
N GLY A 199 -16.55 -18.65 -1.22
CA GLY A 199 -16.36 -19.78 -2.14
C GLY A 199 -15.09 -19.63 -3.02
N GLN A 200 -14.59 -18.41 -3.15
CA GLN A 200 -13.37 -18.06 -3.91
C GLN A 200 -12.13 -18.73 -3.33
N SER A 201 -11.13 -19.01 -4.16
CA SER A 201 -9.78 -19.39 -3.73
C SER A 201 -9.07 -18.25 -3.00
N ASN A 202 -8.03 -18.58 -2.20
CA ASN A 202 -7.23 -17.57 -1.51
C ASN A 202 -6.58 -16.54 -2.44
N LEU A 203 -6.36 -16.90 -3.72
CA LEU A 203 -5.79 -16.02 -4.74
C LEU A 203 -6.84 -15.02 -5.22
N GLU A 204 -8.04 -15.51 -5.55
CA GLU A 204 -9.18 -14.67 -5.96
C GLU A 204 -9.59 -13.72 -4.81
N ASP A 205 -9.50 -14.17 -3.55
CA ASP A 205 -9.72 -13.33 -2.37
C ASP A 205 -8.74 -12.14 -2.25
N GLN A 206 -7.65 -12.09 -3.05
CA GLN A 206 -6.78 -10.90 -3.11
C GLN A 206 -7.36 -9.77 -3.95
N HIS A 207 -8.35 -10.05 -4.80
CA HIS A 207 -9.11 -9.02 -5.50
C HIS A 207 -10.14 -8.40 -4.55
N LEU A 208 -9.77 -7.27 -3.91
CA LEU A 208 -10.58 -6.68 -2.83
C LEU A 208 -12.04 -6.40 -3.24
N GLY A 209 -12.29 -5.95 -4.47
CA GLY A 209 -13.64 -5.72 -4.98
C GLY A 209 -14.46 -6.99 -5.09
N ALA A 210 -13.84 -8.10 -5.52
CA ALA A 210 -14.50 -9.40 -5.64
C ALA A 210 -14.81 -9.99 -4.26
N LEU A 211 -13.84 -9.90 -3.33
CA LEU A 211 -14.03 -10.31 -1.94
C LEU A 211 -15.18 -9.56 -1.27
N LEU A 212 -15.26 -8.24 -1.45
CA LEU A 212 -16.37 -7.44 -0.91
C LEU A 212 -17.71 -7.84 -1.55
N ALA A 213 -17.73 -8.06 -2.86
CA ALA A 213 -18.92 -8.52 -3.58
C ALA A 213 -19.38 -9.90 -3.14
N TRP A 214 -18.48 -10.79 -2.73
CA TRP A 214 -18.85 -12.09 -2.15
C TRP A 214 -19.41 -11.95 -0.72
N ILE A 215 -18.85 -11.04 0.08
CA ILE A 215 -19.29 -10.79 1.46
C ILE A 215 -20.68 -10.15 1.49
N ASP A 216 -20.91 -9.16 0.65
CA ASP A 216 -22.17 -8.41 0.60
C ASP A 216 -22.65 -8.25 -0.86
N PRO A 217 -23.12 -9.35 -1.48
CA PRO A 217 -23.58 -9.29 -2.86
C PRO A 217 -24.88 -8.49 -2.98
N PRO A 218 -25.08 -7.76 -4.10
CA PRO A 218 -26.34 -7.09 -4.39
C PRO A 218 -27.56 -8.02 -4.26
N GLU A 219 -28.71 -7.43 -3.92
CA GLU A 219 -29.96 -8.17 -3.79
C GLU A 219 -30.27 -8.94 -5.09
N GLY A 220 -30.67 -10.21 -4.94
CA GLY A 220 -30.98 -11.08 -6.06
C GLY A 220 -29.78 -11.71 -6.79
N SER A 221 -28.53 -11.45 -6.36
CA SER A 221 -27.34 -12.12 -6.90
C SER A 221 -26.64 -13.01 -5.85
N SER A 222 -25.97 -14.05 -6.33
CA SER A 222 -25.05 -14.84 -5.50
C SER A 222 -23.72 -14.10 -5.34
N GLY A 223 -22.95 -14.48 -4.32
CA GLY A 223 -21.57 -14.01 -4.14
C GLY A 223 -20.68 -14.31 -5.35
N GLU A 224 -20.91 -15.45 -6.02
CA GLU A 224 -20.16 -15.86 -7.21
C GLU A 224 -20.43 -14.95 -8.40
N GLU A 225 -21.71 -14.70 -8.69
CA GLU A 225 -22.10 -13.81 -9.78
C GLU A 225 -21.61 -12.37 -9.54
N ALA A 226 -21.69 -11.91 -8.29
CA ALA A 226 -21.24 -10.57 -7.91
C ALA A 226 -19.71 -10.43 -7.97
N ALA A 227 -18.97 -11.42 -7.48
CA ALA A 227 -17.51 -11.45 -7.56
C ALA A 227 -17.02 -11.52 -9.01
N LEU A 228 -17.61 -12.40 -9.82
CA LEU A 228 -17.29 -12.53 -11.25
C LEU A 228 -17.56 -11.22 -12.00
N ARG A 229 -18.67 -10.54 -11.68
CA ARG A 229 -18.97 -9.21 -12.22
C ARG A 229 -17.89 -8.20 -11.82
N ALA A 230 -17.50 -8.16 -10.55
CA ALA A 230 -16.45 -7.24 -10.10
C ALA A 230 -15.11 -7.49 -10.81
N GLU A 231 -14.80 -8.73 -11.18
CA GLU A 231 -13.54 -9.06 -11.89
C GLU A 231 -13.58 -8.75 -13.39
N LEU A 232 -14.74 -8.89 -14.03
CA LEU A 232 -14.84 -8.92 -15.49
C LEU A 232 -15.63 -7.78 -16.11
N GLU A 233 -16.50 -7.11 -15.36
CA GLU A 233 -17.36 -6.07 -15.91
C GLU A 233 -16.51 -4.91 -16.44
N ARG A 234 -16.73 -4.58 -17.71
CA ARG A 234 -16.06 -3.49 -18.40
C ARG A 234 -17.06 -2.47 -18.88
N ASP A 235 -16.64 -1.21 -18.84
CA ASP A 235 -17.39 -0.11 -19.43
C ASP A 235 -17.34 -0.14 -20.97
N ARG A 236 -18.01 0.83 -21.59
CA ARG A 236 -18.06 1.00 -23.06
C ARG A 236 -16.68 1.22 -23.70
N ASP A 237 -15.72 1.71 -22.92
CA ASP A 237 -14.36 2.02 -23.36
C ASP A 237 -13.39 0.84 -23.10
N GLY A 238 -13.95 -0.27 -22.58
CA GLY A 238 -13.25 -1.52 -22.31
C GLY A 238 -12.41 -1.50 -21.04
N GLN A 239 -12.66 -0.58 -20.11
CA GLN A 239 -11.98 -0.50 -18.81
C GLN A 239 -12.76 -1.27 -17.75
N LEU A 240 -12.07 -1.89 -16.79
CA LEU A 240 -12.74 -2.55 -15.66
C LEU A 240 -13.54 -1.52 -14.85
N VAL A 241 -14.80 -1.85 -14.56
CA VAL A 241 -15.66 -1.03 -13.69
C VAL A 241 -15.17 -1.09 -12.23
N CYS A 242 -14.66 -2.25 -11.81
CA CYS A 242 -14.01 -2.42 -10.51
C CYS A 242 -12.54 -2.83 -10.71
N PRO A 243 -11.64 -1.85 -10.93
CA PRO A 243 -10.22 -2.16 -11.11
C PRO A 243 -9.60 -2.76 -9.84
N PRO A 244 -8.54 -3.58 -9.96
CA PRO A 244 -7.85 -4.11 -8.80
C PRO A 244 -7.34 -2.95 -7.93
N ALA A 245 -7.45 -3.11 -6.60
CA ALA A 245 -7.02 -2.10 -5.63
C ALA A 245 -5.49 -2.04 -5.45
N GLY A 246 -4.73 -2.33 -6.50
CA GLY A 246 -3.28 -2.32 -6.52
C GLY A 246 -2.59 -3.55 -5.89
N PRO A 247 -1.24 -3.62 -6.00
CA PRO A 247 -0.37 -2.71 -6.74
C PRO A 247 -0.40 -2.93 -8.25
N ALA A 248 -0.88 -4.08 -8.71
CA ALA A 248 -1.04 -4.35 -10.14
C ALA A 248 -2.19 -3.55 -10.74
N THR A 249 -2.02 -3.19 -12.02
CA THR A 249 -3.00 -2.50 -12.86
C THR A 249 -3.60 -3.46 -13.90
N ASP A 250 -4.75 -3.09 -14.47
CA ASP A 250 -5.37 -3.84 -15.57
C ASP A 250 -4.60 -3.60 -16.88
N PRO A 251 -4.30 -4.64 -17.69
CA PRO A 251 -3.62 -4.46 -18.96
C PRO A 251 -4.35 -3.55 -19.96
N ALA A 252 -5.68 -3.46 -19.94
CA ALA A 252 -6.39 -2.54 -20.83
C ALA A 252 -6.22 -1.09 -20.37
N PHE A 253 -6.17 -0.84 -19.05
CA PHE A 253 -5.80 0.46 -18.50
C PHE A 253 -4.38 0.86 -18.93
N ASP A 254 -3.41 -0.04 -18.74
CA ASP A 254 -2.00 0.22 -19.09
C ASP A 254 -1.83 0.59 -20.56
N ASN A 255 -2.41 -0.20 -21.46
CA ASN A 255 -2.20 -0.05 -22.90
C ASN A 255 -3.05 1.05 -23.54
N ARG A 256 -4.30 1.24 -23.08
CA ARG A 256 -5.25 2.15 -23.77
C ARG A 256 -5.34 3.53 -23.13
N LEU A 257 -5.03 3.65 -21.85
CA LEU A 257 -5.14 4.93 -21.13
C LEU A 257 -3.78 5.43 -20.67
N LEU A 258 -3.01 4.61 -19.96
CA LEU A 258 -1.76 5.04 -19.34
C LEU A 258 -0.66 5.31 -20.39
N ALA A 259 -0.40 4.37 -21.31
CA ALA A 259 0.63 4.56 -22.33
C ALA A 259 0.39 5.81 -23.20
N PRO A 260 -0.83 6.07 -23.74
CA PRO A 260 -1.11 7.32 -24.45
C PRO A 260 -0.99 8.58 -23.58
N ALA A 261 -1.29 8.50 -22.28
CA ALA A 261 -1.11 9.64 -21.38
C ALA A 261 0.37 9.97 -21.18
N ILE A 262 1.23 8.95 -21.05
CA ILE A 262 2.68 9.11 -20.97
C ILE A 262 3.23 9.72 -22.28
N GLU A 263 2.80 9.23 -23.44
CA GLU A 263 3.23 9.79 -24.75
C GLU A 263 2.85 11.27 -24.91
N ARG A 264 1.64 11.66 -24.46
CA ARG A 264 1.22 13.07 -24.45
C ARG A 264 2.07 13.91 -23.51
N TYR A 265 2.41 13.38 -22.33
CA TYR A 265 3.28 14.05 -21.38
C TYR A 265 4.68 14.27 -21.97
N ASP A 266 5.27 13.24 -22.57
CA ASP A 266 6.60 13.33 -23.20
C ASP A 266 6.61 14.33 -24.35
N SER A 267 5.57 14.32 -25.19
CA SER A 267 5.42 15.28 -26.30
C SER A 267 5.31 16.72 -25.81
N ALA A 268 4.55 16.95 -24.72
CA ALA A 268 4.42 18.27 -24.12
C ALA A 268 5.75 18.77 -23.52
N ARG A 269 6.53 17.90 -22.87
CA ARG A 269 7.87 18.26 -22.36
C ARG A 269 8.84 18.63 -23.47
N GLN A 270 8.84 17.89 -24.58
CA GLN A 270 9.68 18.21 -25.74
C GLN A 270 9.30 19.55 -26.37
N ALA A 271 7.99 19.81 -26.51
CA ALA A 271 7.51 21.09 -27.03
C ALA A 271 7.89 22.27 -26.12
N LEU A 272 7.81 22.08 -24.79
CA LEU A 272 8.23 23.10 -23.82
C LEU A 272 9.72 23.41 -23.92
N ALA A 273 10.58 22.37 -23.93
CA ALA A 273 12.02 22.55 -24.08
C ALA A 273 12.39 23.27 -25.39
N ALA A 274 11.75 22.89 -26.50
CA ALA A 274 11.97 23.56 -27.79
C ALA A 274 11.52 25.03 -27.80
N ALA A 275 10.50 25.40 -27.01
CA ALA A 275 10.06 26.78 -26.87
C ALA A 275 10.99 27.61 -25.99
N GLU A 276 11.58 27.00 -24.94
CA GLU A 276 12.57 27.62 -24.07
C GLU A 276 13.92 27.84 -24.77
N ASP A 277 14.30 26.94 -25.69
CA ASP A 277 15.52 27.03 -26.51
C ASP A 277 15.35 27.89 -27.79
N GLY A 278 14.18 28.50 -28.02
CA GLY A 278 13.87 29.32 -29.19
C GLY A 278 14.56 30.70 -29.20
N PRO A 279 14.71 31.36 -30.36
CA PRO A 279 15.60 32.52 -30.58
C PRO A 279 15.08 33.80 -29.92
N GLY A 280 15.28 33.92 -28.61
CA GLY A 280 15.01 35.11 -27.80
C GLY A 280 15.92 35.26 -26.58
N ALA A 281 16.98 34.46 -26.48
CA ALA A 281 18.04 34.57 -25.49
C ALA A 281 19.33 35.09 -26.14
N ASP A 282 19.30 36.34 -26.60
CA ASP A 282 20.48 37.20 -26.84
C ASP A 282 20.04 38.66 -26.59
#